data_AF-A0A7S1WWP8-F1
#
_entry.id   AF-A0A7S1WWP8-F1
#
_cell.length_a   1.000
_cell.length_b   1.000
_cell.length_c   1.000
_cell.angle_alpha   90.00
_cell.angle_beta   90.00
_cell.angle_gamma   90.00
#
_symmetry.space_group_name_H-M   'P 1'
#
loop_
_entity.id
_entity.type
_entity.pdbx_description
1 polymer ?
#
loop_
_entity_poly.entity_id
_entity_poly.type
_entity_poly.pdbx_seq_one_letter_code
_entity_poly.pdbx_strand_id
1 'polypeptide(L)'
;LDKIWFTPEFFDEAKIGGAVRVRVKRVGPTGRLDLTMVEGGAHVLADMAIGQKLKGKAIKRLEANNRLGPEKRFLGWFVDVGAENDAFLDVEESSDGWLNFRPSPRLRPGDEVEVRVLKMEDGKVWVTRRSGDLARPEFQSYTNKGSVEQFEAIVGKDEWLEGQVIRMLPPGQVFVKTKPPGGEDAVGLLNIKDVTKAFLEEACPGMLIKVRVKVVDVARKRFVLSMRTPAAASPSPAEAAKEAKAEEAEEVTAADAQATEEAAEQKPEEEEEEEEAK
;
A
#
# COMPACT_ATOMS: atom_id res chain seq x y z
N LEU A 1 16.15 -15.33 22.11
CA LEU A 1 15.48 -14.01 22.25
C LEU A 1 15.41 -13.40 20.86
N ASP A 2 14.21 -13.16 20.34
CA ASP A 2 14.07 -12.54 19.02
C ASP A 2 14.63 -11.12 19.08
N LYS A 3 15.58 -10.81 18.19
CA LYS A 3 16.24 -9.49 18.10
C LYS A 3 15.27 -8.33 17.81
N ILE A 4 14.02 -8.64 17.47
CA ILE A 4 12.96 -7.69 17.10
C ILE A 4 12.56 -6.79 18.27
N TRP A 5 12.73 -7.25 19.51
CA TRP A 5 12.30 -6.52 20.72
C TRP A 5 13.39 -5.65 21.33
N PHE A 6 14.61 -5.72 20.80
CA PHE A 6 15.78 -5.07 21.37
C PHE A 6 16.33 -4.08 20.36
N THR A 7 16.81 -2.94 20.85
CA THR A 7 17.61 -2.06 19.99
C THR A 7 18.85 -2.81 19.53
N PRO A 8 19.39 -2.53 18.33
CA PRO A 8 20.62 -3.16 17.87
C PRO A 8 21.75 -3.03 18.90
N GLU A 9 21.82 -1.88 19.60
CA GLU A 9 22.84 -1.62 20.63
C GLU A 9 22.64 -2.43 21.92
N PHE A 10 21.43 -2.97 22.17
CA PHE A 10 21.14 -3.71 23.40
C PHE A 10 22.09 -4.89 23.61
N PHE A 11 22.42 -5.63 22.56
CA PHE A 11 23.26 -6.82 22.69
C PHE A 11 24.75 -6.47 22.90
N ASP A 12 25.15 -5.25 22.54
CA ASP A 12 26.51 -4.75 22.76
C ASP A 12 26.66 -4.07 24.13
N GLU A 13 25.61 -3.39 24.60
CA GLU A 13 25.60 -2.62 25.85
C GLU A 13 25.11 -3.42 27.07
N ALA A 14 24.07 -4.25 26.91
CA ALA A 14 23.44 -4.94 28.03
C ALA A 14 24.20 -6.23 28.37
N LYS A 15 24.96 -6.18 29.48
CA LYS A 15 25.67 -7.34 30.05
C LYS A 15 24.97 -7.83 31.30
N ILE A 16 25.03 -9.13 31.57
CA ILE A 16 24.52 -9.70 32.83
C ILE A 16 25.25 -9.04 34.00
N GLY A 17 24.50 -8.45 34.93
CA GLY A 17 25.04 -7.69 36.06
C GLY A 17 25.46 -6.24 35.73
N GLY A 18 25.33 -5.82 34.47
CA GLY A 18 25.56 -4.44 34.05
C GLY A 18 24.38 -3.53 34.38
N ALA A 19 24.68 -2.26 34.64
CA ALA A 19 23.67 -1.22 34.75
C ALA A 19 23.29 -0.71 33.36
N VAL A 20 21.99 -0.59 33.08
CA VAL A 20 21.46 0.01 31.85
C VAL A 20 20.50 1.13 32.20
N ARG A 21 20.48 2.19 31.39
CA ARG A 21 19.50 3.26 31.52
C ARG A 21 18.23 2.86 30.77
N VAL A 22 17.11 2.83 31.48
CA VAL A 22 15.81 2.48 30.94
C VAL A 22 14.78 3.49 31.42
N ARG A 23 13.76 3.76 30.60
CA ARG A 23 12.55 4.47 31.02
C ARG A 23 11.39 3.51 31.22
N VAL A 24 10.49 3.84 32.14
CA VAL A 24 9.22 3.14 32.30
C VAL A 24 8.30 3.55 31.15
N LYS A 25 7.91 2.60 30.31
CA LYS A 25 6.97 2.81 29.20
C LYS A 25 5.53 2.63 29.69
N ARG A 26 5.28 1.59 30.49
CA ARG A 26 3.97 1.28 31.05
C ARG A 26 4.09 0.52 32.36
N VAL A 27 3.14 0.76 33.26
CA VAL A 27 2.92 -0.07 34.46
C VAL A 27 1.68 -0.93 34.22
N GLY A 28 1.86 -2.23 34.09
CA GLY A 28 0.79 -3.19 33.94
C GLY A 28 -0.03 -3.37 35.23
N PRO A 29 -1.27 -3.88 35.14
CA PRO A 29 -2.17 -4.01 36.29
C PRO A 29 -1.66 -4.99 37.37
N THR A 30 -0.72 -5.86 37.03
CA THR A 30 -0.08 -6.81 37.97
C THR A 30 1.23 -6.29 38.56
N GLY A 31 1.53 -4.99 38.41
CA GLY A 31 2.82 -4.39 38.81
C GLY A 31 3.98 -4.72 37.85
N ARG A 32 3.70 -5.35 36.70
CA ARG A 32 4.70 -5.59 35.66
C ARG A 32 5.10 -4.25 35.02
N LEU A 33 6.38 -3.91 35.03
CA LEU A 33 6.90 -2.74 34.33
C LEU A 33 7.35 -3.12 32.93
N ASP A 34 6.79 -2.46 31.92
CA ASP A 34 7.33 -2.50 30.57
C ASP A 34 8.34 -1.35 30.46
N LEU A 35 9.60 -1.69 30.28
CA LEU A 35 10.73 -0.76 30.23
C LEU A 35 11.26 -0.67 28.79
N THR A 36 11.83 0.47 28.43
CA THR A 36 12.51 0.63 27.13
C THR A 36 13.83 1.40 27.29
N MET A 37 14.84 1.00 26.52
CA MET A 37 16.13 1.71 26.38
C MET A 37 16.08 2.79 25.29
N VAL A 38 14.98 2.89 24.54
CA VAL A 38 14.83 3.93 23.52
C VAL A 38 14.68 5.28 24.21
N GLU A 39 15.67 6.17 23.99
CA GLU A 39 15.59 7.58 24.36
C GLU A 39 14.44 8.22 23.60
N GLY A 40 13.34 8.47 24.29
CA GLY A 40 12.11 8.92 23.66
C GLY A 40 10.95 8.82 24.63
N GLY A 41 10.88 9.74 25.58
CA GLY A 41 9.72 9.99 26.43
C GLY A 41 9.24 11.44 26.28
N ALA A 42 9.54 12.09 25.15
CA ALA A 42 9.26 13.50 24.95
C ALA A 42 7.76 13.79 24.71
N HIS A 43 6.95 12.76 24.45
CA HIS A 43 5.56 12.95 24.09
C HIS A 43 4.64 12.21 25.06
N VAL A 44 4.10 12.95 26.02
CA VAL A 44 2.88 12.53 26.73
C VAL A 44 1.73 12.65 25.74
N LEU A 45 0.77 11.73 25.77
CA LEU A 45 -0.45 11.78 24.94
C LEU A 45 -1.14 13.16 24.99
N ALA A 46 -1.09 13.83 26.15
CA ALA A 46 -1.64 15.16 26.35
C ALA A 46 -0.97 16.27 25.52
N ASP A 47 0.31 16.09 25.17
CA ASP A 47 1.09 17.08 24.42
C ASP A 47 1.08 16.82 22.90
N MET A 48 0.40 15.76 22.47
CA MET A 48 0.29 15.42 21.06
C MET A 48 -0.86 16.19 20.40
N ALA A 49 -0.57 16.83 19.27
CA ALA A 49 -1.58 17.49 18.45
C ALA A 49 -1.89 16.68 17.19
N ILE A 50 -3.15 16.68 16.74
CA ILE A 50 -3.52 16.13 15.43
C ILE A 50 -2.72 16.87 14.35
N GLY A 51 -2.08 16.10 13.46
CA GLY A 51 -1.21 16.58 12.40
C GLY A 51 0.25 16.81 12.78
N GLN A 52 0.58 16.70 14.06
CA GLN A 52 1.97 16.78 14.51
C GLN A 52 2.82 15.70 13.84
N LYS A 53 3.97 16.10 13.30
CA LYS A 53 4.98 15.19 12.76
C LYS A 53 5.80 14.60 13.89
N LEU A 54 5.93 13.28 13.88
CA LEU A 54 6.70 12.50 14.83
C LEU A 54 7.67 11.60 14.06
N LYS A 55 8.84 11.36 14.63
CA LYS A 55 9.74 10.30 14.17
C LYS A 55 9.56 9.09 15.07
N GLY A 56 9.55 7.91 14.48
CA GLY A 56 9.44 6.68 15.25
C GLY A 56 10.07 5.48 14.55
N LYS A 57 10.16 4.37 15.27
CA LYS A 57 10.70 3.10 14.76
C LYS A 57 9.59 2.08 14.60
N ALA A 58 9.48 1.45 13.43
CA ALA A 58 8.52 0.37 13.22
C ALA A 58 8.92 -0.86 14.06
N ILE A 59 8.12 -1.24 15.04
CA ILE A 59 8.46 -2.35 15.96
C ILE A 59 7.87 -3.66 15.44
N LYS A 60 6.55 -3.65 15.21
CA LYS A 60 5.78 -4.89 15.04
C LYS A 60 4.77 -4.77 13.91
N ARG A 61 4.74 -5.80 13.08
CA ARG A 61 3.72 -6.02 12.08
C ARG A 61 2.45 -6.57 12.73
N LEU A 62 1.30 -5.93 12.50
CA LEU A 62 0.00 -6.49 12.84
C LEU A 62 -0.54 -7.32 11.67
N GLU A 63 -0.75 -8.60 11.96
CA GLU A 63 -1.41 -9.54 11.05
C GLU A 63 -2.74 -9.94 11.67
N ALA A 64 -3.81 -9.95 10.87
CA ALA A 64 -5.09 -10.49 11.29
C ALA A 64 -4.92 -11.98 11.58
N ASN A 65 -5.33 -12.38 12.78
CA ASN A 65 -5.50 -13.77 13.14
C ASN A 65 -6.61 -14.42 12.30
N ASN A 66 -6.47 -15.74 12.08
CA ASN A 66 -7.14 -16.64 11.12
C ASN A 66 -8.70 -16.65 11.10
N ARG A 67 -9.37 -15.73 11.80
CA ARG A 67 -10.84 -15.69 11.93
C ARG A 67 -11.56 -15.22 10.65
N LEU A 68 -10.85 -14.62 9.70
CA LEU A 68 -11.39 -14.06 8.45
C LEU A 68 -10.88 -14.75 7.16
N GLY A 69 -10.25 -15.90 7.27
CA GLY A 69 -9.76 -16.72 6.15
C GLY A 69 -8.35 -17.26 6.35
N PRO A 70 -7.86 -18.13 5.43
CA PRO A 70 -6.55 -18.79 5.53
C PRO A 70 -5.36 -17.86 5.23
N GLU A 71 -5.60 -16.69 4.64
CA GLU A 71 -4.55 -15.70 4.36
C GLU A 71 -4.39 -14.75 5.55
N LYS A 72 -3.20 -14.72 6.15
CA LYS A 72 -2.82 -13.72 7.15
C LYS A 72 -2.92 -12.32 6.54
N ARG A 73 -3.98 -11.58 6.86
CA ARG A 73 -4.17 -10.23 6.33
C ARG A 73 -3.24 -9.27 7.05
N PHE A 74 -2.45 -8.53 6.31
CA PHE A 74 -1.62 -7.47 6.86
C PHE A 74 -2.48 -6.24 7.15
N LEU A 75 -2.51 -5.80 8.41
CA LEU A 75 -3.35 -4.70 8.87
C LEU A 75 -2.58 -3.39 9.07
N GLY A 76 -1.28 -3.46 9.38
CA GLY A 76 -0.49 -2.26 9.67
C GLY A 76 0.71 -2.53 10.56
N TRP A 77 1.38 -1.45 10.97
CA TRP A 77 2.57 -1.48 11.82
C TRP A 77 2.32 -0.76 13.15
N PHE A 78 2.89 -1.29 14.22
CA PHE A 78 3.12 -0.53 15.44
C PHE A 78 4.45 0.21 15.33
N VAL A 79 4.41 1.51 15.61
CA VAL A 79 5.54 2.43 15.52
C VAL A 79 5.79 3.02 16.92
N ASP A 80 7.00 2.86 17.44
CA ASP A 80 7.43 3.56 18.66
C ASP A 80 7.72 5.01 18.30
N VAL A 81 6.82 5.93 18.69
CA VAL A 81 7.00 7.38 18.52
C VAL A 81 7.46 8.06 19.81
N GLY A 82 7.91 7.28 20.80
CA GLY A 82 8.32 7.80 22.11
C GLY A 82 7.16 8.17 23.04
N ALA A 83 5.96 7.67 22.76
CA ALA A 83 4.78 7.82 23.61
C ALA A 83 4.69 6.70 24.66
N GLU A 84 3.67 6.79 25.51
CA GLU A 84 3.30 5.72 26.46
C GLU A 84 2.86 4.45 25.70
N ASN A 85 2.00 4.62 24.69
CA ASN A 85 1.52 3.55 23.82
C ASN A 85 2.12 3.66 22.43
N ASP A 86 2.43 2.52 21.81
CA ASP A 86 2.88 2.48 20.42
C ASP A 86 1.79 3.03 19.50
N ALA A 87 2.21 3.87 18.55
CA ALA A 87 1.32 4.39 17.53
C ALA A 87 0.99 3.30 16.50
N PHE A 88 -0.25 3.26 16.03
CA PHE A 88 -0.66 2.33 14.99
C PHE A 88 -0.71 3.04 13.64
N LEU A 89 0.12 2.55 12.72
CA LEU A 89 0.14 2.92 11.31
C LEU A 89 -0.66 1.88 10.52
N ASP A 90 -1.89 2.22 10.12
CA ASP A 90 -2.70 1.36 9.27
C ASP A 90 -1.99 1.12 7.93
N VAL A 91 -2.23 -0.04 7.33
CA VAL A 91 -1.70 -0.38 6.00
C VAL A 91 -2.11 0.69 4.98
N GLU A 92 -3.34 1.18 5.04
CA GLU A 92 -3.89 2.18 4.10
C GLU A 92 -3.23 3.57 4.25
N GLU A 93 -2.71 3.83 5.45
CA GLU A 93 -2.06 5.09 5.82
C GLU A 93 -0.53 5.03 5.67
N SER A 94 0.02 3.90 5.23
CA SER A 94 1.46 3.66 5.17
C SER A 94 2.17 4.38 4.01
N SER A 95 1.45 4.70 2.94
CA SER A 95 1.96 5.41 1.76
C SER A 95 0.82 6.11 1.02
N ASP A 96 1.15 7.14 0.23
CA ASP A 96 0.23 7.69 -0.75
C ASP A 96 -0.05 6.67 -1.88
N GLY A 97 -1.22 6.80 -2.51
CA GLY A 97 -1.71 5.86 -3.52
C GLY A 97 -2.04 4.47 -2.98
N TRP A 98 -2.06 3.51 -3.90
CA TRP A 98 -2.37 2.10 -3.66
C TRP A 98 -1.11 1.29 -3.34
N LEU A 99 -1.20 0.50 -2.27
CA LEU A 99 -0.11 -0.24 -1.63
C LEU A 99 0.65 -1.25 -2.49
N ASN A 100 0.05 -1.73 -3.60
CA ASN A 100 0.67 -2.67 -4.53
C ASN A 100 1.18 -2.03 -5.83
N PHE A 101 1.07 -0.71 -5.99
CA PHE A 101 1.76 -0.01 -7.07
C PHE A 101 3.20 0.27 -6.62
N ARG A 102 4.18 -0.13 -7.43
CA ARG A 102 5.60 -0.29 -7.06
C ARG A 102 6.28 0.99 -6.57
N PRO A 103 7.38 0.87 -5.80
CA PRO A 103 7.56 -0.01 -4.66
C PRO A 103 7.08 0.75 -3.40
N SER A 104 5.91 0.41 -2.86
CA SER A 104 5.61 0.84 -1.49
C SER A 104 6.72 0.29 -0.59
N PRO A 105 7.46 1.13 0.16
CA PRO A 105 8.52 0.64 1.03
C PRO A 105 7.85 -0.23 2.08
N ARG A 106 7.95 -1.55 1.89
CA ARG A 106 7.58 -2.53 2.89
C ARG A 106 8.44 -2.21 4.10
N LEU A 107 7.85 -1.50 5.05
CA LEU A 107 8.49 -1.24 6.33
C LEU A 107 8.94 -2.57 6.91
N ARG A 108 10.10 -2.56 7.53
CA ARG A 108 10.66 -3.69 8.26
C ARG A 108 10.72 -3.33 9.74
N PRO A 109 10.71 -4.32 10.63
CA PRO A 109 11.01 -4.07 12.03
C PRO A 109 12.37 -3.36 12.14
N GLY A 110 12.42 -2.26 12.91
CA GLY A 110 13.58 -1.41 13.10
C GLY A 110 13.67 -0.20 12.17
N ASP A 111 12.90 -0.14 11.07
CA ASP A 111 12.96 0.99 10.14
C ASP A 111 12.50 2.28 10.83
N GLU A 112 13.27 3.36 10.63
CA GLU A 112 12.88 4.71 11.05
C GLU A 112 11.87 5.31 10.08
N VAL A 113 10.79 5.87 10.62
CA VAL A 113 9.68 6.45 9.86
C VAL A 113 9.30 7.82 10.41
N GLU A 114 9.05 8.76 9.50
CA GLU A 114 8.36 10.01 9.82
C GLU A 114 6.85 9.79 9.62
N VAL A 115 6.06 10.11 10.64
CA VAL A 115 4.60 9.94 10.65
C VAL A 115 3.92 11.20 11.16
N ARG A 116 2.64 11.37 10.86
CA ARG A 116 1.78 12.44 11.38
C ARG A 116 0.70 11.84 12.26
N VAL A 117 0.38 12.49 13.38
CA VAL A 117 -0.74 12.08 14.23
C VAL A 117 -2.05 12.25 13.46
N LEU A 118 -2.77 11.17 13.21
CA LEU A 118 -4.04 11.19 12.48
C LEU A 118 -5.20 11.41 13.44
N LYS A 119 -5.29 10.59 14.49
CA LYS A 119 -6.29 10.70 15.55
C LYS A 119 -5.81 10.01 16.83
N MET A 120 -6.43 10.35 17.94
CA MET A 120 -6.19 9.72 19.24
C MET A 120 -7.53 9.29 19.83
N GLU A 121 -7.64 8.01 20.18
CA GLU A 121 -8.89 7.41 20.65
C GLU A 121 -8.57 6.26 21.60
N ASP A 122 -9.25 6.20 22.76
CA ASP A 122 -9.06 5.15 23.78
C ASP A 122 -7.59 4.93 24.20
N GLY A 123 -6.81 6.01 24.32
CA GLY A 123 -5.39 5.95 24.65
C GLY A 123 -4.49 5.38 23.53
N LYS A 124 -5.05 5.12 22.35
CA LYS A 124 -4.31 4.68 21.15
C LYS A 124 -4.06 5.87 20.23
N VAL A 125 -2.86 5.93 19.68
CA VAL A 125 -2.48 6.92 18.69
C VAL A 125 -2.53 6.27 17.32
N TRP A 126 -3.34 6.83 16.42
CA TRP A 126 -3.33 6.46 15.01
C TRP A 126 -2.45 7.45 14.26
N VAL A 127 -1.58 6.95 13.40
CA VAL A 127 -0.66 7.77 12.63
C VAL A 127 -0.77 7.49 11.14
N THR A 128 -0.36 8.47 10.34
CA THR A 128 -0.35 8.40 8.88
C THR A 128 0.97 8.87 8.31
N ARG A 129 1.41 8.25 7.21
CA ARG A 129 2.53 8.69 6.37
C ARG A 129 2.07 9.35 5.08
N ARG A 130 0.77 9.35 4.83
CA ARG A 130 0.18 9.97 3.64
C ARG A 130 0.44 11.47 3.66
N SER A 131 0.46 12.10 2.50
CA SER A 131 0.45 13.55 2.34
C SER A 131 -0.99 14.09 2.35
N GLY A 132 -1.14 15.42 2.36
CA GLY A 132 -2.46 16.07 2.30
C GLY A 132 -3.22 16.13 3.63
N ASP A 133 -4.55 16.23 3.49
CA ASP A 133 -5.51 16.42 4.59
C ASP A 133 -5.57 15.19 5.52
N LEU A 134 -5.90 15.44 6.78
CA LEU A 134 -6.07 14.43 7.83
C LEU A 134 -7.53 14.02 8.01
N ALA A 135 -8.48 14.72 7.38
CA ALA A 135 -9.87 14.30 7.37
C ALA A 135 -9.97 12.88 6.78
N ARG A 136 -10.64 12.00 7.52
CA ARG A 136 -10.95 10.63 7.08
C ARG A 136 -12.44 10.40 7.24
N PRO A 137 -13.05 9.63 6.33
CA PRO A 137 -14.40 9.15 6.59
C PRO A 137 -14.39 8.37 7.90
N GLU A 138 -15.44 8.53 8.70
CA GLU A 138 -15.60 7.74 9.91
C GLU A 138 -15.49 6.25 9.57
N PHE A 139 -14.80 5.48 10.41
CA PHE A 139 -14.60 4.06 10.18
C PHE A 139 -15.95 3.34 10.23
N GLN A 140 -16.61 3.25 9.08
CA GLN A 140 -17.86 2.53 8.95
C GLN A 140 -17.55 1.05 8.75
N SER A 141 -18.25 0.20 9.51
CA SER A 141 -18.29 -1.22 9.20
C SER A 141 -18.73 -1.38 7.74
N TYR A 142 -17.87 -1.98 6.91
CA TYR A 142 -18.13 -2.27 5.49
C TYR A 142 -19.18 -3.38 5.30
N THR A 143 -19.89 -3.77 6.37
CA THR A 143 -21.09 -4.60 6.28
C THR A 143 -22.14 -3.85 5.47
N ASN A 144 -22.50 -4.42 4.33
CA ASN A 144 -23.51 -3.86 3.44
C ASN A 144 -24.85 -3.84 4.18
N LYS A 145 -25.28 -2.65 4.64
CA LYS A 145 -26.60 -2.46 5.25
C LYS A 145 -27.66 -2.13 4.20
N GLY A 146 -27.27 -1.57 3.05
CA GLY A 146 -28.18 -1.17 1.97
C GLY A 146 -28.67 -2.36 1.13
N SER A 147 -29.84 -2.18 0.51
CA SER A 147 -30.38 -3.16 -0.44
C SER A 147 -29.62 -3.12 -1.76
N VAL A 148 -28.98 -4.24 -2.11
CA VAL A 148 -28.18 -4.39 -3.33
C VAL A 148 -29.05 -4.52 -4.58
N GLU A 149 -30.32 -4.89 -4.41
CA GLU A 149 -31.32 -5.06 -5.48
C GLU A 149 -31.56 -3.74 -6.23
N GLN A 150 -31.43 -2.60 -5.54
CA GLN A 150 -31.60 -1.26 -6.12
C GLN A 150 -30.56 -0.96 -7.21
N PHE A 151 -29.42 -1.65 -7.19
CA PHE A 151 -28.38 -1.48 -8.20
C PHE A 151 -28.62 -2.33 -9.46
N GLU A 152 -29.48 -3.35 -9.43
CA GLU A 152 -29.79 -4.19 -10.61
C GLU A 152 -30.33 -3.37 -11.78
N ALA A 153 -31.14 -2.35 -11.48
CA ALA A 153 -31.72 -1.45 -12.47
C ALA A 153 -30.68 -0.58 -13.21
N ILE A 154 -29.44 -0.53 -12.71
CA ILE A 154 -28.35 0.33 -13.20
C ILE A 154 -27.20 -0.50 -13.75
N VAL A 155 -27.18 -1.82 -13.51
CA VAL A 155 -26.14 -2.71 -14.03
C VAL A 155 -26.08 -2.61 -15.55
N GLY A 156 -24.89 -2.31 -16.07
CA GLY A 156 -24.67 -2.25 -17.52
C GLY A 156 -25.24 -1.02 -18.21
N LYS A 157 -25.88 -0.09 -17.49
CA LYS A 157 -26.13 1.25 -18.00
C LYS A 157 -24.83 2.05 -17.93
N ASP A 158 -24.59 2.91 -18.90
CA ASP A 158 -23.47 3.87 -18.91
C ASP A 158 -23.70 5.04 -17.92
N GLU A 159 -24.30 4.71 -16.78
CA GLU A 159 -24.62 5.66 -15.72
C GLU A 159 -23.48 5.66 -14.69
N TRP A 160 -22.94 6.85 -14.48
CA TRP A 160 -21.86 7.08 -13.53
C TRP A 160 -22.45 7.51 -12.19
N LEU A 161 -22.11 6.76 -11.15
CA LEU A 161 -22.44 7.06 -9.76
C LEU A 161 -21.27 7.75 -9.07
N GLU A 162 -21.58 8.67 -8.17
CA GLU A 162 -20.59 9.22 -7.26
C GLU A 162 -20.39 8.27 -6.08
N GLY A 163 -19.13 8.02 -5.76
CA GLY A 163 -18.72 7.10 -4.71
C GLY A 163 -17.61 7.68 -3.87
N GLN A 164 -17.60 7.33 -2.58
CA GLN A 164 -16.53 7.66 -1.65
C GLN A 164 -15.73 6.41 -1.32
N VAL A 165 -14.40 6.47 -1.47
CA VAL A 165 -13.51 5.39 -1.03
C VAL A 165 -13.55 5.31 0.49
N ILE A 166 -14.05 4.20 1.04
CA ILE A 166 -14.10 4.00 2.49
C ILE A 166 -12.91 3.18 3.01
N ARG A 167 -12.38 2.27 2.19
CA ARG A 167 -11.35 1.32 2.62
C ARG A 167 -10.56 0.71 1.46
N MET A 168 -9.31 0.34 1.70
CA MET A 168 -8.36 -0.18 0.71
C MET A 168 -7.56 -1.38 1.25
N LEU A 169 -8.01 -2.61 0.97
CA LEU A 169 -7.37 -3.82 1.48
C LEU A 169 -6.45 -4.50 0.43
N PRO A 170 -5.19 -4.81 0.77
CA PRO A 170 -4.38 -5.74 -0.01
C PRO A 170 -5.01 -7.14 -0.04
N PRO A 171 -4.95 -7.88 -1.17
CA PRO A 171 -4.09 -7.66 -2.34
C PRO A 171 -4.74 -6.91 -3.53
N GLY A 172 -5.84 -6.18 -3.38
CA GLY A 172 -6.45 -5.46 -4.52
C GLY A 172 -7.89 -5.00 -4.38
N GLN A 173 -8.40 -4.89 -3.15
CA GLN A 173 -9.82 -4.66 -2.85
C GLN A 173 -10.04 -3.22 -2.38
N VAL A 174 -10.68 -2.40 -3.20
CA VAL A 174 -11.13 -1.07 -2.80
C VAL A 174 -12.62 -1.16 -2.46
N PHE A 175 -13.01 -0.65 -1.30
CA PHE A 175 -14.41 -0.53 -0.90
C PHE A 175 -14.86 0.90 -1.13
N VAL A 176 -15.94 1.06 -1.88
CA VAL A 176 -16.49 2.35 -2.27
C VAL A 176 -17.94 2.39 -1.81
N LYS A 177 -18.29 3.42 -1.05
CA LYS A 177 -19.66 3.73 -0.65
C LYS A 177 -20.30 4.53 -1.78
N THR A 178 -21.38 4.03 -2.35
CA THR A 178 -22.11 4.67 -3.45
C THR A 178 -23.59 4.69 -3.17
N LYS A 179 -24.28 5.71 -3.69
CA LYS A 179 -25.74 5.84 -3.60
C LYS A 179 -26.36 5.71 -5.00
N PRO A 180 -27.37 4.86 -5.21
CA PRO A 180 -28.09 4.81 -6.47
C PRO A 180 -29.14 5.95 -6.54
N PRO A 181 -29.56 6.38 -7.75
CA PRO A 181 -30.67 7.30 -7.95
C PRO A 181 -31.93 6.84 -7.19
N GLY A 182 -32.25 7.51 -6.08
CA GLY A 182 -33.44 7.21 -5.28
C GLY A 182 -33.32 6.07 -4.27
N GLY A 183 -32.11 5.55 -4.00
CA GLY A 183 -31.93 4.47 -3.04
C GLY A 183 -31.03 4.80 -1.85
N GLU A 184 -30.65 3.76 -1.11
CA GLU A 184 -29.82 3.85 0.09
C GLU A 184 -28.33 3.67 -0.21
N ASP A 185 -27.50 4.17 0.70
CA ASP A 185 -26.05 3.99 0.61
C ASP A 185 -25.69 2.50 0.71
N ALA A 186 -24.93 2.00 -0.26
CA ALA A 186 -24.41 0.65 -0.25
C ALA A 186 -22.91 0.63 -0.51
N VAL A 187 -22.25 -0.44 -0.04
CA VAL A 187 -20.80 -0.61 -0.20
C VAL A 187 -20.54 -1.57 -1.36
N GLY A 188 -19.92 -1.04 -2.40
CA GLY A 188 -19.47 -1.78 -3.57
C GLY A 188 -17.99 -2.14 -3.49
N LEU A 189 -17.62 -3.22 -4.18
CA LEU A 189 -16.22 -3.62 -4.35
C LEU A 189 -15.71 -3.09 -5.69
N LEU A 190 -14.68 -2.25 -5.66
CA LEU A 190 -13.93 -1.82 -6.83
C LEU A 190 -12.65 -2.65 -6.94
N ASN A 191 -12.52 -3.38 -8.04
CA ASN A 191 -11.40 -4.29 -8.27
C ASN A 191 -10.23 -3.55 -8.92
N ILE A 192 -8.99 -3.89 -8.54
CA ILE A 192 -7.79 -3.23 -9.08
C ILE A 192 -7.65 -3.35 -10.61
N LYS A 193 -8.27 -4.36 -11.22
CA LYS A 193 -8.28 -4.53 -12.68
C LYS A 193 -9.22 -3.55 -13.40
N ASP A 194 -10.18 -2.99 -12.68
CA ASP A 194 -11.23 -2.12 -13.21
C ASP A 194 -10.99 -0.64 -12.86
N VAL A 195 -9.78 -0.29 -12.40
CA VAL A 195 -9.33 1.10 -12.13
C VAL A 195 -8.31 1.59 -13.14
N THR A 196 -8.10 2.91 -13.16
CA THR A 196 -7.05 3.58 -13.94
C THR A 196 -5.74 3.62 -13.14
N LYS A 197 -4.61 3.72 -13.84
CA LYS A 197 -3.29 3.86 -13.20
C LYS A 197 -3.19 5.15 -12.38
N ALA A 198 -3.73 6.26 -12.90
CA ALA A 198 -3.78 7.53 -12.18
C ALA A 198 -4.51 7.40 -10.82
N PHE A 199 -5.63 6.67 -10.78
CA PHE A 199 -6.31 6.41 -9.51
C PHE A 199 -5.42 5.62 -8.54
N LEU A 200 -4.65 4.63 -9.01
CA LEU A 200 -3.75 3.87 -8.14
C LEU A 200 -2.61 4.70 -7.55
N GLU A 201 -2.21 5.80 -8.19
CA GLU A 201 -1.15 6.68 -7.69
C GLU A 201 -1.68 7.66 -6.63
N GLU A 202 -2.95 8.08 -6.74
CA GLU A 202 -3.56 9.10 -5.87
C GLU A 202 -4.55 8.53 -4.83
N ALA A 203 -4.95 7.26 -4.96
CA ALA A 203 -5.99 6.64 -4.14
C ALA A 203 -5.77 6.85 -2.65
N CYS A 204 -6.75 7.46 -1.99
CA CYS A 204 -6.75 7.81 -0.57
C CYS A 204 -8.12 7.47 0.06
N PRO A 205 -8.18 7.04 1.33
CA PRO A 205 -9.46 6.93 2.03
C PRO A 205 -10.16 8.30 2.08
N GLY A 206 -11.45 8.33 1.75
CA GLY A 206 -12.26 9.55 1.66
C GLY A 206 -12.35 10.18 0.28
N MET A 207 -11.54 9.74 -0.69
CA MET A 207 -11.54 10.27 -2.05
C MET A 207 -12.91 10.05 -2.73
N LEU A 208 -13.43 11.11 -3.35
CA LEU A 208 -14.64 11.06 -4.17
C LEU A 208 -14.27 10.66 -5.60
N ILE A 209 -14.94 9.64 -6.11
CA ILE A 209 -14.70 9.05 -7.42
C ILE A 209 -16.01 8.81 -8.16
N LYS A 210 -15.93 8.77 -9.49
CA LYS A 210 -17.03 8.33 -10.34
C LYS A 210 -16.84 6.87 -10.72
N VAL A 211 -17.85 6.06 -10.47
CA VAL A 211 -17.85 4.61 -10.66
C VAL A 211 -19.14 4.17 -11.34
N ARG A 212 -19.07 3.08 -12.10
CA ARG A 212 -20.25 2.42 -12.66
C ARG A 212 -20.41 1.01 -12.11
N VAL A 213 -21.63 0.50 -12.14
CA VAL A 213 -21.95 -0.85 -11.68
C VAL A 213 -21.70 -1.85 -12.81
N LYS A 214 -20.80 -2.80 -12.58
CA LYS A 214 -20.43 -3.84 -13.54
C LYS A 214 -21.21 -5.13 -13.33
N VAL A 215 -21.30 -5.58 -12.08
CA VAL A 215 -21.97 -6.84 -11.70
C VAL A 215 -22.67 -6.64 -10.37
N VAL A 216 -23.89 -7.18 -10.24
CA VAL A 216 -24.61 -7.28 -8.96
C VAL A 216 -24.78 -8.75 -8.61
N ASP A 217 -24.45 -9.12 -7.38
CA ASP A 217 -24.61 -10.46 -6.80
C ASP A 217 -25.50 -10.35 -5.57
N VAL A 218 -26.81 -10.55 -5.78
CA VAL A 218 -27.85 -10.47 -4.73
C VAL A 218 -27.66 -11.57 -3.68
N ALA A 219 -27.28 -12.78 -4.11
CA ALA A 219 -27.06 -13.92 -3.21
C ALA A 219 -25.98 -13.63 -2.17
N ARG A 220 -24.91 -12.93 -2.58
CA ARG A 220 -23.81 -12.54 -1.69
C ARG A 220 -23.95 -11.13 -1.14
N LYS A 221 -25.04 -10.41 -1.44
CA LYS A 221 -25.27 -9.00 -1.07
C LYS A 221 -24.07 -8.10 -1.40
N ARG A 222 -23.50 -8.28 -2.59
CA ARG A 222 -22.32 -7.50 -3.05
C ARG A 222 -22.52 -7.09 -4.50
N PHE A 223 -21.89 -5.99 -4.87
CA PHE A 223 -21.81 -5.56 -6.27
C PHE A 223 -20.39 -5.08 -6.58
N VAL A 224 -20.00 -5.22 -7.84
CA VAL A 224 -18.67 -4.89 -8.35
C VAL A 224 -18.77 -3.61 -9.18
N LEU A 225 -17.89 -2.67 -8.87
CA LEU A 225 -17.78 -1.37 -9.49
C LEU A 225 -16.61 -1.34 -10.49
N SER A 226 -16.67 -0.41 -11.44
CA SER A 226 -15.61 -0.14 -12.42
C SER A 226 -15.45 1.37 -12.65
N MET A 227 -14.21 1.82 -12.85
CA MET A 227 -13.88 3.19 -13.28
C MET A 227 -13.52 3.27 -14.76
N ARG A 228 -13.43 2.13 -15.46
CA ARG A 228 -13.17 2.12 -16.91
C ARG A 228 -14.45 2.38 -17.67
N THR A 229 -14.40 3.24 -18.69
CA THR A 229 -15.45 3.34 -19.72
C THR A 229 -15.71 1.95 -20.31
N PRO A 230 -16.96 1.56 -20.60
CA PRO A 230 -17.19 0.42 -21.46
C PRO A 230 -16.55 0.76 -22.80
N ALA A 231 -15.40 0.16 -23.07
CA ALA A 231 -15.05 -0.05 -24.45
C ALA A 231 -16.19 -0.89 -25.04
N ALA A 232 -16.90 -0.31 -26.01
CA ALA A 232 -17.61 -1.10 -27.00
C ALA A 232 -16.74 -2.31 -27.34
N ALA A 233 -17.31 -3.51 -27.16
CA ALA A 233 -16.77 -4.80 -27.56
C ALA A 233 -15.27 -4.79 -27.94
N SER A 234 -14.37 -5.09 -27.00
CA SER A 234 -13.14 -5.73 -27.45
C SER A 234 -13.55 -7.07 -28.08
N PRO A 235 -13.24 -7.31 -29.36
CA PRO A 235 -13.68 -8.50 -30.06
C PRO A 235 -13.14 -9.75 -29.36
N SER A 236 -13.93 -10.81 -29.48
CA SER A 236 -13.61 -12.17 -29.06
C SER A 236 -12.16 -12.55 -29.41
N PRO A 237 -11.49 -13.43 -28.64
CA PRO A 237 -10.11 -13.88 -28.88
C PRO A 237 -9.82 -14.47 -30.27
N ALA A 238 -10.83 -14.60 -31.13
CA ALA A 238 -10.71 -15.09 -32.51
C ALA A 238 -10.19 -14.04 -33.51
N GLU A 239 -10.30 -12.74 -33.24
CA GLU A 239 -9.81 -11.69 -34.18
C GLU A 239 -8.42 -11.14 -33.83
N ALA A 240 -7.97 -11.27 -32.58
CA ALA A 240 -6.58 -10.98 -32.19
C ALA A 240 -5.55 -11.94 -32.85
N ALA A 241 -6.00 -13.09 -33.36
CA ALA A 241 -5.16 -14.03 -34.09
C ALA A 241 -4.98 -13.66 -35.58
N LYS A 242 -5.73 -12.69 -36.10
CA LYS A 242 -5.61 -12.23 -37.50
C LYS A 242 -4.73 -10.99 -37.65
N GLU A 243 -4.70 -10.09 -36.67
CA GLU A 243 -3.83 -8.90 -36.72
C GLU A 243 -2.39 -9.19 -36.27
N ALA A 244 -2.17 -10.16 -35.38
CA ALA A 244 -0.83 -10.62 -35.01
C ALA A 244 -0.07 -11.35 -36.15
N LYS A 245 -0.73 -11.66 -37.28
CA LYS A 245 -0.13 -12.32 -38.44
C LYS A 245 0.13 -11.40 -39.63
N ALA A 246 -0.29 -10.14 -39.56
CA ALA A 246 -0.02 -9.15 -40.60
C ALA A 246 1.16 -8.23 -40.23
N GLU A 247 1.40 -8.01 -38.94
CA GLU A 247 2.49 -7.14 -38.47
C GLU A 247 3.84 -7.87 -38.31
N GLU A 248 3.85 -9.21 -38.25
CA GLU A 248 5.08 -10.02 -38.18
C GLU A 248 5.66 -10.38 -39.57
N ALA A 249 5.03 -9.93 -40.66
CA ALA A 249 5.49 -10.14 -42.04
C ALA A 249 6.20 -8.92 -42.67
N GLU A 250 6.19 -7.76 -42.00
CA GLU A 250 6.81 -6.52 -42.52
C GLU A 250 8.11 -6.13 -41.78
N GLU A 251 8.47 -6.83 -40.69
CA GLU A 251 9.73 -6.62 -39.94
C GLU A 251 10.74 -7.79 -40.09
N VAL A 252 10.69 -8.53 -41.20
CA VAL A 252 11.71 -9.56 -41.54
C VAL A 252 12.45 -9.24 -42.85
N THR A 253 12.15 -8.14 -43.54
CA THR A 253 12.85 -7.72 -44.77
C THR A 253 13.90 -6.62 -44.58
N ALA A 254 14.22 -6.22 -43.34
CA ALA A 254 15.19 -5.15 -43.07
C ALA A 254 16.45 -5.58 -42.29
N ALA A 255 16.60 -6.86 -41.91
CA ALA A 255 17.67 -7.32 -41.03
C ALA A 255 18.59 -8.41 -41.60
N ASP A 256 18.63 -8.61 -42.93
CA ASP A 256 19.50 -9.61 -43.57
C ASP A 256 20.24 -9.04 -44.80
N ALA A 257 20.98 -7.94 -44.59
CA ALA A 257 21.84 -7.36 -45.63
C ALA A 257 23.18 -6.77 -45.13
N GLN A 258 23.54 -6.89 -43.84
CA GLN A 258 24.80 -6.34 -43.32
C GLN A 258 25.43 -7.24 -42.25
N ALA A 259 25.89 -8.43 -42.64
CA ALA A 259 26.84 -9.23 -41.85
C ALA A 259 27.58 -10.27 -42.71
N THR A 260 28.20 -9.83 -43.81
CA THR A 260 29.23 -10.63 -44.52
C THR A 260 30.14 -9.70 -45.31
N GLU A 261 31.13 -9.11 -44.64
CA GLU A 261 32.47 -8.82 -45.15
C GLU A 261 33.33 -8.34 -43.97
N GLU A 262 34.65 -8.45 -44.08
CA GLU A 262 35.66 -8.18 -43.04
C GLU A 262 35.88 -9.25 -41.96
N ALA A 263 36.20 -10.46 -42.42
CA ALA A 263 37.16 -11.32 -41.71
C ALA A 263 38.32 -11.65 -42.65
N ALA A 264 39.22 -10.69 -42.88
CA ALA A 264 40.54 -10.91 -43.48
C ALA A 264 41.42 -9.64 -43.41
N GLU A 265 42.20 -9.47 -42.35
CA GLU A 265 43.62 -9.05 -42.43
C GLU A 265 44.18 -8.80 -41.01
N GLN A 266 44.87 -9.81 -40.49
CA GLN A 266 45.94 -9.59 -39.52
C GLN A 266 47.18 -10.30 -40.05
N LYS A 267 48.19 -9.52 -40.45
CA LYS A 267 49.60 -9.87 -40.33
C LYS A 267 50.47 -8.59 -40.26
N PRO A 268 51.69 -8.71 -39.71
CA PRO A 268 52.32 -7.70 -38.86
C PRO A 268 53.56 -7.04 -39.49
N GLU A 269 54.05 -5.94 -38.90
CA GLU A 269 55.42 -5.39 -38.99
C GLU A 269 55.52 -4.32 -37.87
N GLU A 270 56.40 -4.46 -36.87
CA GLU A 270 57.75 -3.85 -36.78
C GLU A 270 57.67 -2.30 -36.96
N GLU A 271 58.21 -1.44 -36.10
CA GLU A 271 59.50 -1.41 -35.42
C GLU A 271 59.48 -0.22 -34.41
N GLU A 272 60.38 -0.28 -33.42
CA GLU A 272 61.18 0.79 -32.75
C GLU A 272 60.66 2.24 -32.69
N GLU A 273 60.81 3.01 -31.60
CA GLU A 273 62.09 3.37 -30.99
C GLU A 273 61.82 4.21 -29.72
N GLU A 274 62.70 4.06 -28.71
CA GLU A 274 63.23 5.13 -27.81
C GLU A 274 62.29 5.90 -26.84
N GLU A 275 62.67 6.30 -25.62
CA GLU A 275 63.92 6.31 -24.87
C GLU A 275 63.59 6.60 -23.37
N GLU A 276 64.49 6.16 -22.49
CA GLU A 276 64.82 6.64 -21.13
C GLU A 276 63.94 7.66 -20.39
N ALA A 277 63.66 7.39 -19.10
CA ALA A 277 64.50 7.93 -18.00
C ALA A 277 63.85 7.79 -16.61
N LYS A 278 64.63 7.15 -15.72
CA LYS A 278 64.68 7.23 -14.24
C LYS A 278 63.54 6.67 -13.38
#